data_AF-A0A1G2GWF3-F1
#
_entry.id   AF-A0A1G2GWF3-F1
#
_cell.length_a   1.000
_cell.length_b   1.000
_cell.length_c   1.000
_cell.angle_alpha   90.00
_cell.angle_beta   90.00
_cell.angle_gamma   90.00
#
_symmetry.space_group_name_H-M   'P 1'
#
loop_
_entity.id
_entity.type
_entity.pdbx_description
1 polymer ?
#
loop_
_entity_poly.entity_id
_entity_poly.type
_entity_poly.pdbx_seq_one_letter_code
_entity_poly.pdbx_strand_id
1 'polypeptide(L)'
;MEIARNKFAWAFPTNIPIVPGHVLICPIRCVPTFEELTEEERKAIFDLQTKLKKALTKLFGAEGFNQAWNHGRAGGQSVPHFHLHLIPRKVGDEGITEYEPRKFLYRPGSREETPEKELQSISALIRKAL
;
A
#
# COMPACT_ATOMS: atom_id res chain seq x y z
N MET A 1 18.61 8.12 5.85
CA MET A 1 18.54 7.46 7.17
C MET A 1 17.82 6.13 6.99
N GLU A 2 18.55 5.02 7.13
CA GLU A 2 18.01 3.66 7.03
C GLU A 2 17.59 3.17 8.42
N ILE A 3 16.45 2.46 8.50
CA ILE A 3 15.94 1.89 9.76
C ILE A 3 15.95 0.36 9.79
N ALA A 4 15.91 -0.28 8.61
CA ALA A 4 16.02 -1.72 8.46
C ALA A 4 16.45 -2.08 7.03
N ARG A 5 17.17 -3.19 6.89
CA ARG A 5 17.58 -3.76 5.61
C ARG A 5 17.63 -5.28 5.71
N ASN A 6 17.38 -5.96 4.59
CA ASN A 6 17.72 -7.35 4.36
C ASN A 6 18.43 -7.48 3.00
N LYS A 7 18.57 -8.70 2.47
CA LYS A 7 19.32 -8.96 1.23
C LYS A 7 18.80 -8.19 0.01
N PHE A 8 17.50 -7.92 -0.07
CA PHE A 8 16.86 -7.40 -1.29
C PHE A 8 16.02 -6.13 -1.08
N ALA A 9 15.76 -5.74 0.16
CA ALA A 9 14.92 -4.60 0.48
C ALA A 9 15.50 -3.79 1.66
N TRP A 10 15.09 -2.54 1.74
CA TRP A 10 15.45 -1.62 2.80
C TRP A 10 14.28 -0.68 3.12
N ALA A 11 14.31 -0.11 4.31
CA ALA A 11 13.24 0.75 4.80
C ALA A 11 13.79 2.03 5.42
N PHE A 12 13.03 3.12 5.27
CA PHE A 12 13.37 4.44 5.77
C PHE A 12 12.10 5.29 6.01
N PRO A 13 12.14 6.30 6.91
CA PRO A 13 11.05 7.25 7.06
C PRO A 13 10.91 8.16 5.83
N THR A 14 9.67 8.51 5.46
CA THR A 14 9.44 9.54 4.43
C THR A 14 9.68 10.94 5.00
N ASN A 15 10.12 11.88 4.15
CA ASN A 15 10.24 13.30 4.50
C ASN A 15 8.88 14.03 4.51
N ILE A 16 7.81 13.39 4.03
CA ILE A 16 6.45 13.92 4.01
C ILE A 16 5.50 12.90 4.69
N PRO A 17 5.67 12.67 6.01
CA PRO A 17 4.87 11.67 6.71
C PRO A 17 3.42 12.13 6.86
N ILE A 18 2.48 11.26 6.49
CA ILE A 18 1.05 11.46 6.79
C ILE A 18 0.81 11.48 8.31
N VAL A 19 1.49 10.59 9.04
CA VAL A 19 1.48 10.51 10.51
C VAL A 19 2.86 10.09 11.01
N PRO A 20 3.20 10.36 12.29
CA PRO A 20 4.43 9.85 12.90
C PRO A 20 4.57 8.34 12.73
N GLY A 21 5.73 7.89 12.25
CA GLY A 21 6.00 6.47 11.97
C GLY A 21 5.65 6.01 10.56
N HIS A 22 5.22 6.89 9.64
CA HIS A 22 5.11 6.58 8.22
C HIS A 22 6.49 6.26 7.64
N VAL A 23 6.67 5.00 7.20
CA VAL A 23 7.89 4.52 6.57
C VAL A 23 7.63 4.00 5.15
N LEU A 24 8.67 4.03 4.33
CA LEU A 24 8.70 3.41 3.01
C LEU A 24 9.56 2.16 3.05
N ILE A 25 9.17 1.12 2.31
CA ILE A 25 9.95 -0.11 2.10
C ILE A 25 10.15 -0.29 0.60
N CYS A 26 11.40 -0.35 0.16
CA CYS A 26 11.77 -0.38 -1.25
C CYS A 26 12.70 -1.57 -1.54
N PRO A 27 12.69 -2.14 -2.75
CA PRO A 27 13.76 -3.02 -3.20
C PRO A 27 15.08 -2.24 -3.26
N ILE A 28 16.20 -2.94 -3.08
CA ILE A 28 17.53 -2.37 -3.27
C ILE A 28 17.76 -2.08 -4.76
N ARG A 29 17.30 -2.97 -5.63
CA ARG A 29 17.28 -2.73 -7.08
C ARG A 29 16.23 -1.67 -7.42
N CYS A 30 16.59 -0.70 -8.25
CA CYS A 30 15.67 0.36 -8.66
C CYS A 30 14.77 -0.12 -9.80
N VAL A 31 13.61 -0.68 -9.46
CA VAL A 31 12.53 -0.99 -10.41
C VAL A 31 11.30 -0.16 -10.11
N PRO A 32 10.57 0.34 -11.12
CA PRO A 32 9.43 1.22 -10.89
C PRO A 32 8.17 0.49 -10.45
N THR A 33 7.94 -0.75 -10.89
CA THR A 33 6.66 -1.44 -10.67
C THR A 33 6.78 -2.72 -9.85
N PHE A 34 5.64 -3.23 -9.36
CA PHE A 34 5.59 -4.48 -8.60
C PHE A 34 5.86 -5.71 -9.49
N GLU A 35 5.45 -5.61 -10.74
CA GLU A 35 5.58 -6.62 -11.79
C GLU A 35 7.03 -6.88 -12.16
N GLU A 36 7.89 -5.86 -12.03
CA GLU A 36 9.32 -5.96 -12.28
C GLU A 36 10.14 -6.50 -11.10
N LEU A 37 9.52 -6.67 -9.91
CA LEU A 37 10.16 -7.31 -8.77
C LEU A 37 10.33 -8.81 -9.00
N THR A 38 11.45 -9.37 -8.55
CA THR A 38 11.59 -10.82 -8.44
C THR A 38 10.79 -11.35 -7.24
N GLU A 39 10.53 -12.66 -7.20
CA GLU A 39 9.86 -13.30 -6.07
C GLU A 39 10.62 -13.11 -4.75
N GLU A 40 11.95 -13.15 -4.79
CA GLU A 40 12.80 -12.91 -3.62
C GLU A 40 12.72 -11.47 -3.12
N GLU A 41 12.62 -10.49 -4.03
CA GLU A 41 12.44 -9.08 -3.68
C GLU A 41 11.06 -8.84 -3.06
N ARG A 42 9.99 -9.40 -3.65
CA ARG A 42 8.63 -9.34 -3.09
C ARG A 42 8.62 -9.90 -1.68
N LYS A 43 9.17 -11.10 -1.49
CA LYS A 43 9.26 -11.74 -0.18
C LYS A 43 10.05 -10.86 0.80
N ALA A 44 11.20 -10.34 0.38
CA ALA A 44 12.03 -9.51 1.23
C ALA A 44 11.34 -8.21 1.69
N ILE A 45 10.54 -7.58 0.83
CA ILE A 45 9.72 -6.41 1.18
C ILE A 45 8.69 -6.79 2.24
N PHE A 46 7.96 -7.89 2.06
CA PHE A 46 6.94 -8.34 3.01
C PHE A 46 7.52 -8.84 4.35
N ASP A 47 8.72 -9.44 4.33
CA ASP A 47 9.45 -9.82 5.54
C ASP A 47 9.79 -8.57 6.38
N LEU A 48 10.27 -7.50 5.74
CA LEU A 48 10.52 -6.22 6.41
C LEU A 48 9.23 -5.57 6.90
N GLN A 49 8.18 -5.56 6.08
CA GLN A 49 6.88 -5.00 6.46
C GLN A 49 6.32 -5.70 7.70
N THR A 50 6.37 -7.03 7.77
CA THR A 50 5.93 -7.80 8.94
C THR A 50 6.75 -7.45 10.19
N LYS A 51 8.07 -7.33 10.05
CA LYS A 51 8.97 -6.94 11.17
C LYS A 51 8.68 -5.52 11.65
N LEU A 52 8.52 -4.58 10.73
CA LEU A 52 8.30 -3.16 11.02
C LEU A 52 6.95 -2.92 11.66
N LYS A 53 5.87 -3.62 11.25
CA LYS A 53 4.56 -3.52 11.90
C LYS A 53 4.65 -3.76 13.41
N LYS A 54 5.38 -4.79 13.85
CA LYS A 54 5.58 -5.07 15.28
C LYS A 54 6.27 -3.92 16.01
N ALA A 55 7.32 -3.36 15.41
CA ALA A 55 8.05 -2.23 15.98
C ALA A 55 7.19 -0.96 16.03
N LEU A 56 6.47 -0.66 14.95
CA LEU A 56 5.61 0.52 14.83
C LEU A 56 4.41 0.45 15.79
N THR A 57 3.81 -0.74 15.98
CA THR A 57 2.78 -0.94 17.01
C THR A 57 3.32 -0.62 18.40
N LYS A 58 4.50 -1.12 18.76
CA LYS A 58 5.11 -0.87 20.08
C LYS A 58 5.45 0.61 20.30
N LEU A 59 5.97 1.28 19.28
CA LEU A 59 6.51 2.65 19.40
C LEU A 59 5.46 3.73 19.24
N PHE A 60 4.47 3.53 18.36
CA PHE A 60 3.47 4.54 18.01
C PHE A 60 2.06 4.18 18.48
N GLY A 61 1.89 3.06 19.18
CA GLY A 61 0.57 2.60 19.63
C GLY A 61 -0.36 2.27 18.47
N ALA A 62 0.18 1.77 17.35
CA ALA A 62 -0.61 1.51 16.16
C ALA A 62 -1.65 0.40 16.41
N GLU A 63 -2.92 0.75 16.23
CA GLU A 63 -4.09 -0.13 16.29
C GLU A 63 -4.42 -0.74 14.91
N GLY A 64 -3.91 -0.12 13.85
CA GLY A 64 -4.07 -0.56 12.47
C GLY A 64 -2.96 -0.04 11.56
N PHE A 65 -3.04 -0.36 10.27
CA PHE A 65 -2.08 0.11 9.27
C PHE A 65 -2.77 0.37 7.93
N ASN A 66 -2.45 1.50 7.28
CA ASN A 66 -2.61 1.60 5.83
C ASN A 66 -1.34 1.13 5.16
N GLN A 67 -1.53 0.37 4.09
CA GLN A 67 -0.46 -0.26 3.34
C GLN A 67 -0.84 -0.14 1.87
N ALA A 68 -0.02 0.58 1.12
CA ALA A 68 -0.32 0.89 -0.27
C ALA A 68 0.97 1.17 -1.04
N TRP A 69 0.91 0.95 -2.34
CA TRP A 69 1.88 1.46 -3.30
C TRP A 69 1.10 2.01 -4.49
N ASN A 70 1.67 2.99 -5.16
CA ASN A 70 1.08 3.57 -6.36
C ASN A 70 1.75 2.97 -7.58
N HIS A 71 0.96 2.59 -8.58
CA HIS A 71 1.45 2.05 -9.86
C HIS A 71 1.16 3.03 -10.98
N GLY A 72 2.21 3.51 -11.64
CA GLY A 72 2.11 4.41 -12.80
C GLY A 72 1.60 5.81 -12.45
N ARG A 73 1.79 6.76 -13.39
CA ARG A 73 1.42 8.17 -13.18
C ARG A 73 -0.07 8.35 -12.87
N ALA A 74 -0.93 7.61 -13.58
CA ALA A 74 -2.38 7.66 -13.36
C ALA A 74 -2.78 7.09 -11.99
N GLY A 75 -2.03 6.12 -11.46
CA GLY A 75 -2.22 5.59 -10.11
C GLY A 75 -1.55 6.42 -9.02
N GLY A 76 -0.99 7.59 -9.34
CA GLY A 76 -0.38 8.49 -8.37
C GLY A 76 1.08 8.19 -8.05
N GLN A 77 1.78 7.38 -8.85
CA GLN A 77 3.21 7.15 -8.69
C GLN A 77 3.99 8.40 -9.10
N SER A 78 4.72 8.99 -8.15
CA SER A 78 5.57 10.17 -8.38
C SER A 78 7.05 9.81 -8.60
N VAL A 79 7.54 8.78 -7.91
CA VAL A 79 8.92 8.30 -8.01
C VAL A 79 8.94 6.93 -8.72
N PRO A 80 9.71 6.76 -9.82
CA PRO A 80 9.79 5.51 -10.58
C PRO A 80 10.71 4.48 -9.90
N HIS A 81 10.47 4.25 -8.61
CA HIS A 81 11.06 3.18 -7.81
C HIS A 81 9.96 2.65 -6.89
N PHE A 82 9.66 1.36 -6.96
CA PHE A 82 8.64 0.73 -6.13
C PHE A 82 8.90 1.05 -4.65
N HIS A 83 7.88 1.53 -3.97
CA HIS A 83 7.92 1.76 -2.53
C HIS A 83 6.57 1.44 -1.92
N LEU A 84 6.58 0.56 -0.92
CA LEU A 84 5.44 0.27 -0.08
C LEU A 84 5.38 1.31 1.03
N HIS A 85 4.30 2.09 1.05
CA HIS A 85 3.95 2.92 2.20
C HIS A 85 3.46 2.01 3.33
N LEU A 86 4.08 2.13 4.51
CA LEU A 86 3.62 1.48 5.74
C LEU A 86 3.32 2.57 6.78
N ILE A 87 2.03 2.78 7.01
CA ILE A 87 1.52 3.91 7.80
C ILE A 87 0.83 3.35 9.04
N PRO A 88 1.40 3.50 10.25
CA PRO A 88 0.73 3.09 11.48
C PRO A 88 -0.49 3.98 11.74
N ARG A 89 -1.63 3.39 12.14
CA ARG A 89 -2.88 4.11 12.38
C ARG A 89 -3.38 3.89 13.81
N LYS A 90 -4.04 4.89 14.38
CA LYS A 90 -4.78 4.83 15.65
C LYS A 90 -6.12 5.54 15.50
N VAL A 91 -7.09 5.25 16.36
CA VAL A 91 -8.38 5.93 16.30
C VAL A 91 -8.19 7.43 16.55
N GLY A 92 -8.69 8.27 15.64
CA GLY A 92 -8.58 9.72 15.74
C GLY A 92 -7.19 10.30 15.47
N ASP A 93 -6.30 9.59 14.76
CA ASP A 93 -5.07 10.21 14.24
C ASP A 93 -5.33 11.25 13.15
N GLU A 94 -4.25 11.89 12.70
CA GLU A 94 -4.23 12.81 11.57
C GLU A 94 -4.10 12.06 10.24
N GLY A 95 -4.34 12.77 9.13
CA GLY A 95 -4.37 12.19 7.78
C GLY A 95 -5.79 12.06 7.24
N ILE A 96 -5.98 11.34 6.13
CA ILE A 96 -7.33 11.07 5.61
C ILE A 96 -8.00 10.09 6.58
N THR A 97 -8.69 10.64 7.57
CA THR A 97 -9.40 9.94 8.65
C THR A 97 -10.91 9.98 8.42
N GLU A 98 -11.39 11.03 7.74
CA GLU A 98 -12.63 11.01 6.94
C GLU A 98 -12.44 10.23 5.64
N TYR A 99 -11.77 9.09 5.73
CA TYR A 99 -11.72 8.12 4.66
C TYR A 99 -12.94 7.22 4.84
N GLU A 100 -14.08 7.60 4.25
CA GLU A 100 -15.15 6.64 4.06
C GLU A 100 -14.60 5.59 3.08
N PRO A 101 -14.26 4.35 3.50
CA PRO A 101 -13.62 3.40 2.61
C PRO A 101 -14.48 3.15 1.37
N ARG A 102 -15.81 3.30 1.55
CA ARG A 102 -16.87 3.28 0.54
C ARG A 102 -16.79 4.35 -0.54
N LYS A 103 -15.97 5.40 -0.43
CA LYS A 103 -15.81 6.42 -1.48
C LYS A 103 -14.54 6.26 -2.32
N PHE A 104 -13.54 5.54 -1.81
CA PHE A 104 -12.29 5.26 -2.54
C PHE A 104 -12.23 3.82 -3.06
N LEU A 105 -12.59 2.83 -2.25
CA LEU A 105 -12.61 1.42 -2.65
C LEU A 105 -13.93 1.01 -3.30
N TYR A 106 -15.00 1.76 -3.06
CA TYR A 106 -16.32 1.44 -3.58
C TYR A 106 -16.83 2.61 -4.41
N ARG A 107 -17.57 2.28 -5.46
CA ARG A 107 -18.17 3.24 -6.38
C ARG A 107 -19.18 4.12 -5.62
N PRO A 108 -19.04 5.46 -5.63
CA PRO A 108 -20.08 6.35 -5.16
C PRO A 108 -21.23 6.45 -6.18
N GLY A 109 -22.44 6.75 -5.71
CA GLY A 109 -23.61 7.03 -6.55
C GLY A 109 -24.50 5.83 -6.90
N SER A 110 -25.52 6.07 -7.73
CA SER A 110 -26.46 5.05 -8.18
C SER A 110 -25.87 4.16 -9.28
N ARG A 111 -26.43 2.95 -9.40
CA ARG A 111 -26.10 1.99 -10.46
C ARG A 111 -27.26 1.95 -11.46
N GLU A 112 -26.94 1.80 -12.74
CA GLU A 112 -27.95 1.56 -13.78
C GLU A 112 -28.50 0.13 -13.70
N GLU A 113 -27.64 -0.83 -13.35
CA GLU A 113 -28.00 -2.24 -13.13
C GLU A 113 -28.00 -2.62 -11.64
N THR A 114 -28.63 -3.75 -11.32
CA THR A 114 -28.54 -4.30 -9.97
C THR A 114 -27.10 -4.72 -9.67
N PRO A 115 -26.64 -4.58 -8.40
CA PRO A 115 -25.28 -4.96 -8.03
C PRO A 115 -24.90 -6.38 -8.45
N GLU A 116 -25.83 -7.33 -8.34
CA GLU A 116 -25.59 -8.73 -8.70
C GLU A 116 -25.32 -8.93 -10.20
N LYS A 117 -26.12 -8.29 -11.08
CA LYS A 117 -25.94 -8.39 -12.54
C LYS A 117 -24.62 -7.77 -12.98
N GLU A 118 -24.30 -6.58 -12.47
CA GLU A 118 -23.02 -5.90 -12.74
C GLU A 118 -21.84 -6.77 -12.28
N LEU A 119 -21.90 -7.35 -11.08
CA LEU A 119 -20.85 -8.23 -10.56
C LEU A 119 -20.66 -9.49 -11.41
N GLN A 120 -21.75 -10.14 -11.85
CA GLN A 120 -21.68 -11.32 -12.71
C GLN A 120 -21.05 -11.00 -14.07
N SER A 121 -21.49 -9.90 -14.70
CA SER A 121 -20.99 -9.43 -15.98
C SER A 121 -19.49 -9.09 -15.91
N ILE A 122 -19.10 -8.26 -14.94
CA ILE A 122 -17.70 -7.88 -14.73
C ILE A 122 -16.84 -9.11 -14.43
N SER A 123 -17.31 -10.03 -13.59
CA SER A 123 -16.58 -11.26 -13.27
C SER A 123 -16.34 -12.13 -14.51
N ALA A 124 -17.33 -12.27 -15.39
CA ALA A 124 -17.20 -13.03 -16.62
C ALA A 124 -16.18 -12.38 -17.58
N LEU A 125 -16.21 -11.05 -17.71
CA LEU A 125 -15.25 -10.29 -18.52
C LEU A 125 -13.82 -10.45 -17.99
N ILE A 126 -13.62 -10.29 -16.68
CA ILE A 126 -12.29 -10.44 -16.06
C ILE A 126 -11.78 -11.87 -16.26
N ARG A 127 -12.59 -12.90 -15.99
CA ARG A 127 -12.19 -14.30 -16.16
C ARG A 127 -11.79 -14.66 -17.59
N LYS A 128 -12.38 -14.01 -18.59
CA LYS A 128 -12.04 -14.22 -20.01
C LYS A 128 -10.67 -13.60 -20.37
N ALA A 129 -10.22 -12.61 -19.60
CA ALA A 129 -8.98 -11.88 -19.83
C ALA A 129 -7.79 -12.39 -18.99
N LEU A 130 -8.04 -13.25 -18.01
CA LEU A 130 -7.02 -13.99 -17.25
C LEU A 130 -6.60 -15.24 -18.04
#